data_AF-A0A3C0EKK7-F1
#
_entry.id   AF-A0A3C0EKK7-F1
#
_cell.length_a   1.000
_cell.length_b   1.000
_cell.length_c   1.000
_cell.angle_alpha   90.00
_cell.angle_beta   90.00
_cell.angle_gamma   90.00
#
_symmetry.space_group_name_H-M   'P 1'
#
loop_
_entity.id
_entity.type
_entity.pdbx_description
1 polymer ?
#
loop_
_entity_poly.entity_id
_entity_poly.type
_entity_poly.pdbx_seq_one_letter_code
_entity_poly.pdbx_strand_id
1 'polypeptide(L)'
;MTPKQIELVQSTWAMVVPIVDTAADLFYGNLFEMDPTLRPIFPEDMTEQKKKLMAMLGTAVNGLNNLDSIIGAVKASGVRHVDYKVTASMYDTVGAALLKTLEQGLGDAW
;
A
#
# COMPACT_ATOMS: atom_id res chain seq x y z
N MET A 1 8.42 -5.09 14.98
CA MET A 1 9.48 -4.55 14.10
C MET A 1 10.61 -4.04 14.97
N THR A 2 11.87 -4.20 14.54
CA THR A 2 13.02 -3.57 15.20
C THR A 2 13.15 -2.11 14.78
N PRO A 3 13.85 -1.25 15.55
CA PRO A 3 14.15 0.13 15.13
C PRO A 3 14.80 0.21 13.75
N LYS A 4 15.70 -0.73 13.43
CA LYS A 4 16.36 -0.79 12.13
C LYS A 4 15.38 -1.08 10.98
N GLN A 5 14.41 -1.96 11.20
CA GLN A 5 13.36 -2.23 10.21
C GLN A 5 12.47 -1.00 9.98
N ILE A 6 12.15 -0.24 11.03
CA ILE A 6 11.35 0.97 10.92
C ILE A 6 12.11 2.03 10.11
N GLU A 7 13.40 2.24 10.42
CA GLU A 7 14.27 3.15 9.68
C GLU A 7 14.30 2.81 8.18
N LEU A 8 14.49 1.53 7.84
CA LEU A 8 14.51 1.07 6.44
C LEU A 8 13.20 1.34 5.72
N VAL A 9 12.05 1.07 6.35
CA VAL A 9 10.74 1.33 5.74
C VAL A 9 10.52 2.84 5.56
N GLN A 10 10.90 3.65 6.53
CA GLN A 10 10.73 5.10 6.45
C GLN A 10 11.66 5.76 5.42
N SER A 11 12.92 5.33 5.34
CA SER A 11 13.88 5.88 4.37
C SER A 11 13.54 5.47 2.94
N THR A 12 13.14 4.22 2.71
CA THR A 12 12.69 3.75 1.39
C THR A 12 11.41 4.45 0.95
N TRP A 13 10.45 4.61 1.86
CA TRP A 13 9.22 5.36 1.56
C TRP A 13 9.49 6.83 1.19
N ALA A 14 10.47 7.48 1.83
CA ALA A 14 10.85 8.85 1.48
C ALA A 14 11.31 8.98 0.01
N MET A 15 11.87 7.91 -0.57
CA MET A 15 12.24 7.86 -1.99
C MET A 15 11.03 7.64 -2.92
N VAL A 16 9.92 7.10 -2.40
CA VAL A 16 8.66 6.92 -3.15
C VAL A 16 7.88 8.24 -3.25
N VAL A 17 7.95 9.12 -2.26
CA VAL A 17 7.17 10.37 -2.20
C VAL A 17 7.28 11.23 -3.48
N PRO A 18 8.48 11.45 -4.08
CA PRO A 18 8.60 12.21 -5.33
C PRO A 18 7.94 11.54 -6.54
N ILE A 19 7.71 10.23 -6.50
CA ILE A 19 7.14 9.42 -7.59
C ILE A 19 5.78 8.83 -7.23
N VAL A 20 5.09 9.41 -6.25
CA VAL A 20 3.89 8.80 -5.62
C VAL A 20 2.78 8.45 -6.61
N ASP A 21 2.55 9.29 -7.62
CA ASP A 21 1.55 9.02 -8.65
C ASP A 21 1.95 7.84 -9.54
N THR A 22 3.22 7.78 -9.95
CA THR A 22 3.79 6.66 -10.71
C THR A 22 3.77 5.36 -9.90
N ALA A 23 4.13 5.43 -8.62
CA ALA A 23 4.07 4.28 -7.72
C ALA A 23 2.63 3.76 -7.56
N ALA A 24 1.64 4.65 -7.49
CA ALA A 24 0.24 4.25 -7.43
C ALA A 24 -0.24 3.57 -8.72
N ASP A 25 0.20 4.06 -9.88
CA ASP A 25 -0.09 3.45 -11.18
C ASP A 25 0.52 2.04 -11.29
N LEU A 26 1.80 1.91 -10.94
CA LEU A 26 2.51 0.64 -10.89
C LEU A 26 1.84 -0.34 -9.93
N PHE A 27 1.44 0.10 -8.74
CA PHE A 27 0.74 -0.74 -7.76
C PHE A 27 -0.52 -1.37 -8.33
N TYR A 28 -1.43 -0.55 -8.86
CA TYR A 28 -2.69 -1.09 -9.38
C TYR A 28 -2.50 -1.91 -10.67
N GLY A 29 -1.53 -1.54 -11.50
CA GLY A 29 -1.12 -2.35 -12.65
C GLY A 29 -0.66 -3.74 -12.21
N ASN A 30 0.29 -3.80 -11.28
CA ASN A 30 0.83 -5.05 -10.73
C ASN A 30 -0.25 -5.88 -10.01
N LEU A 31 -1.12 -5.23 -9.22
CA LEU A 31 -2.19 -5.91 -8.49
C LEU A 31 -3.16 -6.62 -9.44
N PHE A 32 -3.62 -5.94 -10.48
CA PHE A 32 -4.58 -6.49 -11.43
C PHE A 32 -3.94 -7.44 -12.45
N GLU A 33 -2.64 -7.32 -12.69
CA GLU A 33 -1.86 -8.33 -13.43
C GLU A 33 -1.74 -9.64 -12.63
N MET A 34 -1.45 -9.54 -11.33
CA MET A 34 -1.30 -10.70 -10.44
C MET A 34 -2.63 -11.37 -10.13
N ASP A 35 -3.68 -10.59 -9.91
CA ASP A 35 -5.02 -11.09 -9.64
C ASP A 35 -6.08 -10.22 -10.34
N PRO A 36 -6.42 -10.57 -11.61
CA PRO A 36 -7.45 -9.86 -12.36
C PRO A 36 -8.83 -9.91 -11.70
N THR A 37 -9.09 -10.88 -10.81
CA THR A 37 -10.38 -11.03 -10.13
C THR A 37 -10.63 -9.93 -9.09
N LEU A 38 -9.59 -9.17 -8.73
CA LEU A 38 -9.71 -8.02 -7.84
C LEU A 38 -10.23 -6.78 -8.58
N ARG A 39 -10.07 -6.64 -9.89
CA ARG A 39 -10.48 -5.42 -10.61
C ARG A 39 -11.94 -4.99 -10.34
N PRO A 40 -12.94 -5.89 -10.29
CA PRO A 40 -14.34 -5.53 -10.07
C PRO A 40 -14.67 -4.93 -8.70
N ILE A 41 -13.83 -5.10 -7.67
CA ILE A 41 -14.10 -4.52 -6.34
C ILE A 41 -13.65 -3.06 -6.24
N PHE A 42 -12.91 -2.57 -7.25
CA PHE A 42 -12.44 -1.19 -7.32
C PHE A 42 -13.29 -0.37 -8.29
N PRO A 43 -13.40 0.97 -8.07
CA PRO A 43 -14.15 1.85 -8.97
C PRO A 43 -13.61 1.83 -10.40
N GLU A 44 -14.44 2.28 -11.35
CA GLU A 44 -13.99 2.48 -12.73
C GLU A 44 -12.92 3.58 -12.78
N ASP A 45 -13.21 4.74 -12.19
CA ASP A 45 -12.24 5.82 -11.98
C ASP A 45 -11.36 5.54 -10.75
N MET A 46 -10.08 5.29 -11.02
CA MET A 46 -9.07 4.95 -10.01
C MET A 46 -8.38 6.17 -9.41
N THR A 47 -8.67 7.40 -9.87
CA THR A 47 -7.93 8.61 -9.48
C THR A 47 -7.92 8.83 -7.97
N GLU A 48 -9.09 8.85 -7.35
CA GLU A 48 -9.21 9.04 -5.90
C GLU A 48 -8.77 7.81 -5.11
N GLN A 49 -8.91 6.62 -5.70
CA GLN A 49 -8.48 5.38 -5.06
C GLN A 49 -6.94 5.31 -4.94
N LYS A 50 -6.22 5.72 -5.98
CA LYS A 50 -4.74 5.84 -5.99
C LYS A 50 -4.24 6.78 -4.91
N LYS A 51 -4.82 7.99 -4.83
CA LYS A 51 -4.48 8.98 -3.79
C LYS A 51 -4.75 8.44 -2.38
N LYS A 52 -5.91 7.80 -2.18
CA LYS A 52 -6.28 7.21 -0.88
C LYS A 52 -5.28 6.15 -0.44
N LEU A 53 -4.86 5.26 -1.34
CA LEU A 53 -3.86 4.24 -1.03
C LEU A 53 -2.54 4.87 -0.59
N MET A 54 -2.00 5.81 -1.37
CA MET A 54 -0.72 6.45 -1.08
C MET A 54 -0.75 7.24 0.23
N ALA A 55 -1.84 7.96 0.50
CA ALA A 55 -2.02 8.66 1.77
C ALA A 55 -2.10 7.70 2.97
N MET A 56 -2.80 6.58 2.82
CA MET A 56 -2.89 5.54 3.86
C MET A 56 -1.54 4.88 4.13
N LEU A 57 -0.77 4.55 3.08
CA LEU A 57 0.59 4.01 3.22
C LEU A 57 1.52 5.01 3.91
N GLY A 58 1.49 6.27 3.49
CA GLY A 58 2.28 7.33 4.13
C GLY A 58 1.94 7.49 5.61
N THR A 59 0.64 7.42 5.97
CA THR A 59 0.19 7.46 7.36
C THR A 59 0.71 6.26 8.15
N ALA A 60 0.62 5.06 7.59
CA ALA A 60 1.11 3.84 8.23
C ALA A 60 2.63 3.86 8.44
N VAL A 61 3.41 4.25 7.42
CA VAL A 61 4.88 4.35 7.47
C VAL A 61 5.34 5.38 8.50
N ASN A 62 4.73 6.57 8.51
CA ASN A 62 5.05 7.61 9.48
C ASN A 62 4.66 7.20 10.91
N GLY A 63 3.60 6.40 11.06
CA GLY A 63 3.11 5.89 12.34
C GLY A 63 3.89 4.71 12.92
N LEU A 64 4.87 4.13 12.22
CA LEU A 64 5.59 2.93 12.67
C LEU A 64 6.32 3.10 14.01
N ASN A 65 6.75 4.32 14.36
CA ASN A 65 7.37 4.62 15.65
C ASN A 65 6.35 4.72 16.81
N ASN A 66 5.05 4.81 16.50
CA ASN A 66 3.97 4.89 17.47
C ASN A 66 2.71 4.20 16.92
N LEU A 67 2.71 2.87 16.90
CA LEU A 67 1.61 2.08 16.33
C LEU A 67 0.27 2.32 17.03
N ASP A 68 0.29 2.64 18.33
CA ASP A 68 -0.91 2.95 19.10
C ASP A 68 -1.66 4.17 18.55
N SER A 69 -0.95 5.11 17.94
CA SER A 69 -1.56 6.28 17.29
C SER A 69 -2.35 5.94 16.02
N ILE A 70 -2.01 4.85 15.34
CA ILE A 70 -2.66 4.45 14.07
C ILE A 70 -3.59 3.23 14.21
N ILE A 71 -3.53 2.49 15.33
CA ILE A 71 -4.27 1.23 15.50
C ILE A 71 -5.79 1.40 15.33
N GLY A 72 -6.36 2.52 15.79
CA GLY A 72 -7.78 2.82 15.64
C GLY A 72 -8.19 2.97 14.17
N ALA A 73 -7.39 3.71 13.39
CA ALA A 73 -7.63 3.92 11.97
C ALA A 73 -7.46 2.61 11.17
N VAL A 74 -6.45 1.79 11.51
CA VAL A 74 -6.23 0.49 10.89
C VAL A 74 -7.40 -0.46 11.16
N LYS A 75 -7.89 -0.53 12.39
CA LYS A 75 -9.08 -1.34 12.74
C LYS A 75 -10.32 -0.88 11.97
N ALA A 76 -10.60 0.42 11.95
CA ALA A 76 -11.72 0.97 11.20
C ALA A 76 -11.61 0.68 9.69
N SER A 77 -10.39 0.70 9.16
CA SER A 77 -10.12 0.29 7.78
C SER A 77 -10.43 -1.20 7.57
N GLY A 78 -9.92 -2.08 8.44
CA GLY A 78 -10.17 -3.52 8.38
C GLY A 78 -11.66 -3.89 8.41
N VAL A 79 -12.46 -3.18 9.22
CA VAL A 79 -13.92 -3.38 9.23
C VAL A 79 -14.53 -3.10 7.85
N ARG A 80 -14.14 -2.01 7.17
CA ARG A 80 -14.63 -1.73 5.81
C ARG A 80 -14.17 -2.76 4.78
N HIS A 81 -13.00 -3.37 4.97
CA HIS A 81 -12.52 -4.44 4.08
C HIS A 81 -13.43 -5.68 4.13
N VAL A 82 -14.10 -5.94 5.25
CA VAL A 82 -15.11 -7.00 5.36
C VAL A 82 -16.31 -6.70 4.44
N ASP A 83 -16.78 -5.46 4.41
CA ASP A 83 -17.89 -5.04 3.53
C ASP A 83 -17.54 -5.21 2.04
N TYR A 84 -16.25 -5.05 1.70
CA TYR A 84 -15.71 -5.28 0.36
C TYR A 84 -15.43 -6.76 0.05
N LYS A 85 -15.73 -7.68 0.98
CA LYS A 85 -15.48 -9.12 0.88
C LYS A 85 -14.00 -9.47 0.68
N VAL A 86 -13.10 -8.64 1.20
CA VAL A 86 -11.66 -8.91 1.15
C VAL A 86 -11.36 -10.12 2.02
N THR A 87 -10.61 -11.08 1.46
CA THR A 87 -10.18 -12.29 2.16
C THR A 87 -8.73 -12.16 2.63
N ALA A 88 -8.30 -13.04 3.54
CA ALA A 88 -6.91 -13.10 3.98
C ALA A 88 -5.93 -13.29 2.81
N SER A 89 -6.25 -14.15 1.84
CA SER A 89 -5.38 -14.41 0.67
C SER A 89 -5.17 -13.17 -0.21
N MET A 90 -6.13 -12.24 -0.25
CA MET A 90 -5.97 -10.99 -1.00
C MET A 90 -4.88 -10.09 -0.41
N TYR A 91 -4.60 -10.19 0.90
CA TYR A 91 -3.50 -9.44 1.51
C TYR A 91 -2.13 -9.92 1.01
N ASP A 92 -1.98 -11.21 0.70
CA ASP A 92 -0.73 -11.74 0.15
C ASP A 92 -0.48 -11.18 -1.26
N THR A 93 -1.51 -11.17 -2.12
CA THR A 93 -1.43 -10.56 -3.46
C THR A 93 -1.14 -9.06 -3.38
N VAL A 94 -1.83 -8.33 -2.49
CA VAL A 94 -1.58 -6.90 -2.28
C VAL A 94 -0.16 -6.64 -1.80
N GLY A 95 0.36 -7.46 -0.88
CA GLY A 95 1.73 -7.37 -0.40
C GLY A 95 2.74 -7.61 -1.51
N ALA A 96 2.56 -8.66 -2.31
CA ALA A 96 3.43 -8.96 -3.45
C ALA A 96 3.41 -7.84 -4.51
N ALA A 97 2.24 -7.31 -4.85
CA ALA A 97 2.10 -6.21 -5.78
C ALA A 97 2.79 -4.93 -5.27
N LEU A 98 2.69 -4.64 -3.97
CA LEU A 98 3.37 -3.51 -3.35
C LEU A 98 4.90 -3.66 -3.41
N LEU A 99 5.43 -4.83 -3.08
CA LEU A 99 6.88 -5.07 -3.14
C LEU A 99 7.42 -4.96 -4.57
N LYS A 100 6.74 -5.56 -5.55
CA LYS A 100 7.09 -5.42 -6.98
C LYS A 100 7.05 -3.95 -7.43
N THR A 101 6.11 -3.18 -6.91
CA THR A 101 5.98 -1.75 -7.21
C THR A 101 7.16 -0.94 -6.67
N LEU A 102 7.60 -1.23 -5.45
CA LEU A 102 8.76 -0.56 -4.85
C LEU A 102 10.04 -0.92 -5.62
N GLU A 103 10.23 -2.18 -5.97
CA GLU A 103 11.34 -2.65 -6.81
C GLU A 103 11.37 -1.93 -8.17
N GLN A 104 10.23 -1.84 -8.86
CA GLN A 104 10.14 -1.17 -10.17
C GLN A 104 10.29 0.35 -10.07
N GLY A 105 9.70 0.97 -9.06
CA GLY A 105 9.68 2.43 -8.91
C GLY A 105 11.01 3.00 -8.43
N LEU A 106 11.74 2.25 -7.60
CA LEU A 106 13.01 2.69 -7.00
C LEU A 106 14.24 2.12 -7.72
N GLY A 107 14.12 1.02 -8.47
CA GLY A 107 15.23 0.42 -9.20
C GLY A 107 16.40 0.06 -8.29
N ASP A 108 17.61 0.50 -8.65
CA ASP A 108 18.85 0.26 -7.88
C ASP A 108 18.83 0.85 -6.44
N ALA A 109 17.85 1.70 -6.12
CA ALA A 109 17.68 2.29 -4.79
C ALA A 109 16.79 1.44 -3.84
N TRP A 110 16.26 0.30 -4.31
CA TRP A 110 15.50 -0.67 -3.52
C TRP A 110 16.43 -1.69 -2.83
#